data_AF-A0A7S3MN39-F1
#
_entry.id   AF-A0A7S3MN39-F1
#
_cell.length_a   1.000
_cell.length_b   1.000
_cell.length_c   1.000
_cell.angle_alpha   90.00
_cell.angle_beta   90.00
_cell.angle_gamma   90.00
#
_symmetry.space_group_name_H-M   'P 1'
#
loop_
_entity.id
_entity.type
_entity.pdbx_description
1 polymer ?
#
loop_
_entity_poly.entity_id
_entity_poly.type
_entity_poly.pdbx_seq_one_letter_code
_entity_poly.pdbx_strand_id
1 'polypeptide(L)'
;MPVYSSLSSDDRVYYDNVIGTIGLDDVMSYVRDIERAKYLYLVAIGTCLTIIFLYNWMLRCFAEILTWIALCSVAAGLFALGWMIRDYGAVNYVEGDSTQKWLNIAAYTIWALLGIYCLVICCLYYSIKISVRVLRTAAKIITRNMRMVIVPVIGIIITVVWFAYSVWFLLWLMSCGDTEVQ
;
A
#
# COMPACT_ATOMS: atom_id res chain seq x y z
N MET A 1 -6.15 3.19 43.11
CA MET A 1 -4.74 3.64 43.11
C MET A 1 -4.34 3.86 44.58
N PRO A 2 -3.07 3.61 44.96
CA PRO A 2 -2.62 3.84 46.33
C PRO A 2 -2.75 5.33 46.71
N VAL A 3 -3.04 5.62 47.98
CA VAL A 3 -3.29 6.99 48.46
C VAL A 3 -1.95 7.73 48.53
N TYR A 4 -1.78 8.81 47.75
CA TYR A 4 -0.51 9.55 47.62
C TYR A 4 0.08 9.99 48.98
N SER A 5 -0.77 10.37 49.94
CA SER A 5 -0.37 10.78 51.28
C SER A 5 0.19 9.63 52.14
N SER A 6 -0.02 8.38 51.74
CA SER A 6 0.51 7.19 52.43
C SER A 6 1.83 6.68 51.86
N LEU A 7 2.28 7.23 50.73
CA LEU A 7 3.55 6.83 50.10
C LEU A 7 4.76 7.42 50.83
N SER A 8 5.82 6.61 50.91
CA SER A 8 7.18 7.01 51.27
C SER A 8 7.66 8.15 50.38
N SER A 9 8.55 9.00 50.90
CA SER A 9 9.12 10.14 50.15
C SER A 9 9.77 9.72 48.83
N ASP A 10 10.40 8.55 48.78
CA ASP A 10 11.02 8.02 47.55
C ASP A 10 9.97 7.57 46.53
N ASP A 11 8.88 6.95 46.99
CA ASP A 11 7.80 6.47 46.13
C ASP A 11 6.97 7.62 45.57
N ARG A 12 6.85 8.74 46.30
CA ARG A 12 6.20 9.98 45.81
C ARG A 12 7.00 10.63 44.68
N VAL A 13 8.33 10.70 44.81
CA VAL A 13 9.21 11.21 43.74
C VAL A 13 9.14 10.32 42.50
N TYR A 14 9.03 9.00 42.68
CA TYR A 14 8.80 8.06 41.58
C TYR A 14 7.41 8.28 40.94
N TYR A 15 6.36 8.46 41.74
CA TYR A 15 5.00 8.75 41.26
C TYR A 15 4.92 10.08 40.50
N ASP A 16 5.52 11.15 41.02
CA ASP A 16 5.57 12.46 40.37
C ASP A 16 6.38 12.42 39.08
N ASN A 17 7.48 11.66 39.04
CA ASN A 17 8.22 11.44 37.80
C ASN A 17 7.42 10.63 36.79
N VAL A 18 6.68 9.59 37.21
CA VAL A 18 5.87 8.74 36.31
C VAL A 18 4.64 9.50 35.79
N ILE A 19 3.96 10.28 36.62
CA ILE A 19 2.84 11.15 36.20
C ILE A 19 3.35 12.32 35.36
N GLY A 20 4.52 12.87 35.69
CA GLY A 20 5.20 13.90 34.90
C GLY A 20 5.72 13.40 33.55
N THR A 21 6.13 12.13 33.44
CA THR A 21 6.53 11.48 32.17
C THR A 21 5.37 10.91 31.37
N ILE A 22 4.22 10.63 31.99
CA ILE A 22 2.91 10.45 31.30
C ILE A 22 2.32 11.83 30.93
N GLY A 23 3.05 12.91 31.26
CA GLY A 23 2.57 14.26 31.40
C GLY A 23 2.13 14.93 30.10
N LEU A 24 1.20 15.86 30.28
CA LEU A 24 0.63 16.79 29.31
C LEU A 24 1.64 17.43 28.33
N ASP A 25 2.93 17.47 28.68
CA ASP A 25 4.00 17.99 27.83
C ASP A 25 4.25 17.12 26.59
N ASP A 26 4.20 15.79 26.74
CA ASP A 26 4.29 14.86 25.60
C ASP A 26 3.06 15.02 24.69
N VAL A 27 1.86 15.14 25.27
CA VAL A 27 0.62 15.38 24.51
C VAL A 27 0.66 16.73 23.79
N MET A 28 1.14 17.80 24.44
CA MET A 28 1.35 19.10 23.80
C MET A 28 2.37 19.01 22.67
N SER A 29 3.44 18.24 22.85
CA SER A 29 4.43 18.02 21.80
C SER A 29 3.81 17.34 20.57
N TYR A 30 2.98 16.31 20.77
CA TYR A 30 2.25 15.64 19.69
C TYR A 30 1.21 16.56 19.02
N VAL A 31 0.47 17.36 19.78
CA VAL A 31 -0.49 18.33 19.22
C VAL A 31 0.24 19.37 18.37
N ARG A 32 1.37 19.88 18.84
CA ARG A 32 2.20 20.83 18.09
C ARG A 32 2.76 20.23 16.81
N ASP A 33 3.14 18.94 16.84
CA ASP A 33 3.60 18.21 15.66
C ASP A 33 2.46 18.01 14.65
N ILE A 34 1.26 17.68 15.11
CA ILE A 34 0.06 17.59 14.27
C ILE A 34 -0.29 18.95 13.65
N GLU A 35 -0.23 20.03 14.43
CA GLU A 35 -0.52 21.38 13.94
C GLU A 35 0.49 21.80 12.86
N ARG A 36 1.76 21.44 13.05
CA ARG A 36 2.82 21.72 12.06
C ARG A 36 2.67 20.86 10.80
N ALA A 37 2.25 19.61 10.95
CA ALA A 37 2.08 18.65 9.85
C ALA A 37 0.74 18.75 9.11
N LYS A 38 -0.20 19.59 9.56
CA LYS A 38 -1.58 19.67 9.00
C LYS A 38 -1.62 19.85 7.48
N TYR A 39 -0.72 20.67 6.92
CA TYR A 39 -0.66 20.88 5.47
C TYR A 39 -0.14 19.65 4.71
N LEU A 40 0.79 18.88 5.33
CA LEU A 40 1.32 17.66 4.74
C LEU A 40 0.25 16.58 4.66
N TYR A 41 -0.56 16.42 5.72
CA TYR A 41 -1.70 15.51 5.70
C TYR A 41 -2.75 15.91 4.66
N LEU A 42 -3.05 17.20 4.54
CA LEU A 42 -4.03 17.68 3.56
C LEU A 42 -3.55 17.42 2.12
N VAL A 43 -2.28 17.69 1.83
CA VAL A 43 -1.67 17.37 0.53
C VAL A 43 -1.67 15.86 0.27
N ALA A 44 -1.37 15.03 1.26
CA ALA A 44 -1.40 13.57 1.13
C ALA A 44 -2.80 13.04 0.83
N ILE A 45 -3.84 13.54 1.52
CA ILE A 45 -5.23 13.17 1.27
C ILE A 45 -5.67 13.62 -0.13
N GLY A 46 -5.36 14.87 -0.50
CA GLY A 46 -5.70 15.42 -1.81
C GLY A 46 -5.03 14.68 -2.97
N THR A 47 -3.73 14.38 -2.83
CA THR A 47 -2.98 13.60 -3.83
C THR A 47 -3.49 12.17 -3.91
N CYS A 48 -3.80 11.51 -2.79
CA CYS A 48 -4.37 10.17 -2.78
C CYS A 48 -5.74 10.12 -3.50
N LEU A 49 -6.65 11.06 -3.21
CA LEU A 49 -7.93 11.16 -3.90
C LEU A 49 -7.76 11.43 -5.40
N THR A 50 -6.83 12.30 -5.77
CA THR A 50 -6.51 12.61 -7.16
C THR A 50 -5.96 11.39 -7.89
N ILE A 51 -5.03 10.65 -7.28
CA ILE A 51 -4.46 9.43 -7.85
C ILE A 51 -5.53 8.36 -7.99
N ILE A 52 -6.40 8.15 -7.00
CA ILE A 52 -7.50 7.20 -7.09
C ILE A 52 -8.43 7.56 -8.25
N PHE A 53 -8.80 8.84 -8.38
CA PHE A 53 -9.64 9.31 -9.48
C PHE A 53 -8.96 9.09 -10.84
N LEU A 54 -7.70 9.49 -10.95
CA LEU A 54 -6.92 9.38 -12.18
C LEU A 54 -6.66 7.93 -12.56
N TYR A 55 -6.42 7.06 -11.59
CA TYR A 55 -6.27 5.62 -11.78
C TYR A 55 -7.57 4.99 -12.30
N ASN A 56 -8.71 5.30 -11.68
CA ASN A 56 -10.02 4.84 -12.14
C ASN A 56 -10.36 5.35 -13.55
N TRP A 57 -9.98 6.60 -13.85
CA TRP A 57 -10.10 7.17 -15.19
C TRP A 57 -9.20 6.45 -16.20
N MET A 58 -7.94 6.21 -15.85
CA MET A 58 -6.96 5.54 -16.71
C MET A 58 -7.38 4.10 -17.01
N LEU A 59 -7.87 3.35 -16.02
CA LEU A 59 -8.41 2.00 -16.23
C LEU A 59 -9.56 1.99 -17.24
N ARG A 60 -10.39 3.03 -17.29
CA ARG A 60 -11.49 3.13 -18.26
C ARG A 60 -10.99 3.31 -19.70
N CYS A 61 -9.96 4.15 -19.88
CA CYS A 61 -9.43 4.47 -21.20
C CYS A 61 -8.51 3.37 -21.73
N PHE A 62 -7.66 2.80 -20.87
CA PHE A 62 -6.52 2.01 -21.30
C PHE A 62 -6.55 0.54 -20.87
N ALA A 63 -7.60 0.03 -20.20
CA ALA A 63 -7.63 -1.37 -19.76
C ALA A 63 -7.28 -2.38 -20.86
N GLU A 64 -7.82 -2.19 -22.06
CA GLU A 64 -7.55 -3.05 -23.22
C GLU A 64 -6.10 -2.95 -23.65
N ILE A 65 -5.59 -1.72 -23.83
CA ILE A 65 -4.20 -1.46 -24.25
C ILE A 65 -3.21 -1.97 -23.20
N LEU A 66 -3.47 -1.72 -21.92
CA LEU A 66 -2.61 -2.09 -20.80
C LEU A 66 -2.50 -3.61 -20.66
N THR A 67 -3.59 -4.34 -20.89
CA THR A 67 -3.57 -5.80 -20.88
C THR A 67 -2.70 -6.34 -22.01
N TRP A 68 -2.81 -5.79 -23.23
CA TRP A 68 -1.94 -6.18 -24.34
C TRP A 68 -0.47 -5.84 -24.10
N ILE A 69 -0.18 -4.65 -23.58
CA ILE A 69 1.19 -4.24 -23.23
C ILE A 69 1.76 -5.18 -22.17
N ALA A 70 0.99 -5.55 -21.15
CA ALA A 70 1.44 -6.48 -20.11
C ALA A 70 1.76 -7.87 -20.68
N LEU A 71 0.89 -8.41 -21.54
CA LEU A 71 1.13 -9.69 -22.22
C LEU A 71 2.35 -9.65 -23.13
N CYS A 72 2.47 -8.59 -23.94
CA CYS A 72 3.63 -8.39 -24.81
C CYS A 72 4.92 -8.19 -24.02
N SER A 73 4.86 -7.49 -22.88
CA SER A 73 6.00 -7.25 -22.00
C SER A 73 6.54 -8.56 -21.40
N VAL A 74 5.64 -9.45 -20.94
CA VAL A 74 6.05 -10.78 -20.43
C VAL A 74 6.64 -11.64 -21.56
N ALA A 75 6.02 -11.64 -22.74
CA ALA A 75 6.55 -12.37 -23.90
C ALA A 75 7.94 -11.84 -24.32
N ALA A 76 8.11 -10.53 -24.37
CA ALA A 76 9.39 -9.88 -24.69
C ALA A 76 10.44 -10.17 -23.61
N GLY A 77 10.06 -10.16 -22.33
CA GLY A 77 10.93 -10.51 -21.22
C GLY A 77 11.44 -11.94 -21.29
N LEU A 78 10.56 -12.91 -21.57
CA LEU A 78 10.95 -14.32 -21.78
C LEU A 78 11.85 -14.50 -23.00
N PHE A 79 11.55 -13.82 -24.10
CA PHE A 79 12.38 -13.85 -25.30
C PHE A 79 13.78 -13.28 -25.04
N ALA A 80 13.86 -12.11 -24.41
CA ALA A 80 15.11 -11.44 -24.05
C ALA A 80 15.94 -12.27 -23.07
N LEU A 81 15.30 -12.92 -22.10
CA LEU A 81 15.98 -13.79 -21.14
C LEU A 81 16.58 -15.01 -21.82
N GLY A 82 15.84 -15.66 -22.73
CA GLY A 82 16.38 -16.78 -23.53
C GLY A 82 17.54 -16.36 -24.43
N TRP A 83 17.45 -15.16 -25.03
CA TRP A 83 18.55 -14.58 -25.82
C TRP A 83 19.79 -14.30 -24.97
N MET A 84 19.61 -13.66 -23.82
CA MET A 84 20.71 -13.28 -22.91
C MET A 84 21.45 -14.50 -22.37
N ILE A 85 20.76 -15.60 -22.05
CA ILE A 85 21.41 -16.85 -21.59
C ILE A 85 22.24 -17.46 -22.72
N ARG A 86 21.73 -17.45 -23.95
CA ARG A 86 22.46 -17.97 -25.11
C ARG A 86 23.71 -17.14 -25.41
N ASP A 87 23.59 -15.81 -25.39
CA ASP A 87 24.70 -14.90 -25.63
C ASP A 87 25.75 -15.00 -24.52
N TYR A 88 25.32 -15.04 -23.26
CA TYR A 88 26.20 -15.26 -22.11
C TYR A 88 26.95 -16.59 -22.21
N GLY A 89 26.27 -17.66 -22.66
CA GLY A 89 26.89 -18.97 -22.89
C GLY A 89 27.92 -18.97 -24.02
N ALA A 90 27.73 -18.15 -25.06
CA ALA A 90 28.66 -18.05 -26.19
C ALA A 90 29.92 -17.24 -25.86
N VAL A 91 29.81 -16.19 -25.04
CA VAL A 91 30.94 -15.31 -24.71
C VAL A 91 31.83 -15.88 -23.60
N ASN A 92 31.24 -16.55 -22.60
CA ASN A 92 31.97 -16.94 -21.39
C ASN A 92 32.51 -18.37 -21.37
N TYR A 93 32.09 -19.24 -22.30
CA TYR A 93 32.47 -20.65 -22.30
C TYR A 93 33.00 -21.08 -23.66
N VAL A 94 34.11 -21.83 -23.65
CA VAL A 94 34.74 -22.40 -24.85
C VAL A 94 33.82 -23.45 -25.47
N GLU A 95 33.78 -23.48 -26.80
CA GLU A 95 32.99 -24.46 -27.57
C GLU A 95 33.30 -25.90 -27.12
N GLY A 96 32.30 -26.56 -26.54
CA GLY A 96 32.37 -27.97 -26.17
C GLY A 96 32.40 -28.26 -24.67
N ASP A 97 32.54 -27.25 -23.81
CA ASP A 97 32.44 -27.45 -22.36
C ASP A 97 31.03 -27.92 -21.96
N SER A 98 30.98 -28.80 -20.96
CA SER A 98 29.74 -29.31 -20.35
C SER A 98 28.83 -28.19 -19.88
N THR A 99 29.41 -27.11 -19.33
CA THR A 99 28.68 -25.93 -18.83
C THR A 99 27.93 -25.20 -19.95
N GLN A 100 28.58 -25.03 -21.10
CA GLN A 100 27.97 -24.38 -22.27
C GLN A 100 26.79 -25.19 -22.82
N LYS A 101 26.90 -26.52 -22.83
CA LYS A 101 25.80 -27.40 -23.24
C LYS A 101 24.58 -27.23 -22.35
N TRP A 102 24.77 -27.17 -21.03
CA TRP A 102 23.68 -26.92 -20.08
C TRP A 102 23.04 -25.55 -20.24
N LEU A 103 23.82 -24.48 -20.46
CA LEU A 103 23.28 -23.14 -20.74
C LEU A 103 22.47 -23.11 -22.04
N ASN A 104 22.94 -23.78 -23.10
CA ASN A 104 22.20 -23.87 -24.35
C ASN A 104 20.88 -24.63 -24.17
N ILE A 105 20.88 -25.74 -23.42
CA ILE A 105 19.64 -26.46 -23.08
C ILE A 105 18.69 -25.53 -22.31
N ALA A 106 19.19 -24.75 -21.35
CA ALA A 106 18.38 -23.80 -20.60
C ALA A 106 17.77 -22.69 -21.49
N ALA A 107 18.52 -22.16 -22.46
CA ALA A 107 17.99 -21.20 -23.42
C ALA A 107 16.84 -21.81 -24.26
N TYR A 108 17.00 -23.05 -24.73
CA TYR A 108 15.95 -23.74 -25.48
C TYR A 108 14.71 -24.04 -24.64
N THR A 109 14.85 -24.39 -23.35
CA THR A 109 13.69 -24.62 -22.48
C THR A 109 12.91 -23.33 -22.22
N ILE A 110 13.58 -22.18 -22.09
CA ILE A 110 12.93 -20.88 -21.95
C ILE A 110 12.17 -20.49 -23.22
N TRP A 111 12.74 -20.72 -24.40
CA TRP A 111 12.02 -20.50 -25.66
C TRP A 111 10.86 -21.47 -25.87
N ALA A 112 10.99 -22.73 -25.42
CA ALA A 112 9.86 -23.66 -25.41
C ALA A 112 8.73 -23.17 -24.48
N LEU A 113 9.08 -22.64 -23.30
CA LEU A 113 8.13 -22.07 -22.35
C LEU A 113 7.46 -20.80 -22.92
N LEU A 114 8.19 -19.96 -23.65
CA LEU A 114 7.62 -18.85 -24.43
C LEU A 114 6.61 -19.34 -25.47
N GLY A 115 6.93 -20.44 -26.19
CA GLY A 115 6.01 -21.05 -27.16
C GLY A 115 4.70 -21.52 -26.51
N ILE A 116 4.81 -22.22 -25.37
CA ILE A 116 3.64 -22.65 -24.58
C ILE A 116 2.85 -21.44 -24.07
N TYR A 117 3.53 -20.41 -23.56
CA TYR A 117 2.90 -19.17 -23.10
C TYR A 117 2.08 -18.50 -24.23
N CYS A 118 2.67 -18.37 -25.43
CA CYS A 118 1.97 -17.83 -26.60
C CYS A 118 0.76 -18.70 -26.99
N LEU A 119 0.89 -20.03 -26.95
CA LEU A 119 -0.22 -20.95 -27.22
C LEU A 119 -1.36 -20.75 -26.21
N VAL A 120 -1.06 -20.64 -24.92
CA VAL A 120 -2.04 -20.37 -23.87
C VAL A 120 -2.75 -19.03 -24.09
N ILE A 121 -2.01 -17.97 -24.45
CA ILE A 121 -2.63 -16.68 -24.79
C ILE A 121 -3.58 -16.82 -25.99
N CYS A 122 -3.17 -17.52 -27.04
CA CYS A 122 -4.02 -17.76 -28.21
C CYS A 122 -5.30 -18.53 -27.83
N CYS A 123 -5.19 -19.55 -26.99
CA CYS A 123 -6.33 -20.33 -26.49
C CYS A 123 -7.26 -19.50 -25.58
N LEU A 124 -6.70 -18.60 -24.77
CA LEU A 124 -7.46 -17.77 -23.82
C LEU A 124 -7.88 -16.40 -24.40
N TYR A 125 -7.61 -16.13 -25.67
CA TYR A 125 -7.90 -14.85 -26.32
C TYR A 125 -9.34 -14.38 -26.09
N TYR A 126 -10.31 -15.29 -26.23
CA TYR A 126 -11.72 -14.97 -26.04
C TYR A 126 -12.06 -14.64 -24.58
N SER A 127 -11.47 -15.37 -23.63
CA SER A 127 -11.65 -15.14 -22.19
C SER A 127 -11.08 -13.79 -21.75
N ILE A 128 -9.89 -13.43 -22.26
CA ILE A 128 -9.26 -12.12 -22.01
C ILE A 128 -10.16 -11.00 -22.56
N LYS A 129 -10.68 -11.13 -23.78
CA LYS A 129 -11.56 -10.14 -24.40
C LYS A 129 -12.86 -9.94 -23.61
N ILE A 130 -13.44 -11.00 -23.06
CA ILE A 130 -14.62 -10.89 -22.18
C ILE A 130 -14.25 -10.15 -20.89
N SER A 131 -13.15 -10.55 -20.26
CA SER A 131 -12.69 -9.96 -18.99
C SER A 131 -12.46 -8.45 -19.11
N VAL A 132 -11.84 -8.00 -20.21
CA VAL A 132 -11.64 -6.58 -20.50
C VAL A 132 -12.98 -5.83 -20.66
N ARG A 133 -13.98 -6.43 -21.30
CA ARG A 133 -15.33 -5.83 -21.45
C ARG A 133 -16.05 -5.72 -20.11
N VAL A 134 -15.95 -6.75 -19.26
CA VAL A 134 -16.51 -6.73 -17.91
C VAL A 134 -15.84 -5.63 -17.08
N LEU A 135 -14.50 -5.54 -17.13
CA LEU A 135 -13.75 -4.50 -16.43
C LEU A 135 -14.16 -3.09 -16.89
N ARG A 136 -14.32 -2.87 -18.20
CA ARG A 136 -14.78 -1.59 -18.77
C ARG A 136 -16.20 -1.24 -18.32
N THR A 137 -17.06 -2.24 -18.21
CA THR A 137 -18.45 -2.07 -17.74
C THR A 137 -18.48 -1.74 -16.25
N ALA A 138 -17.71 -2.46 -15.44
CA ALA A 138 -17.55 -2.17 -14.01
C ALA A 138 -17.01 -0.75 -13.79
N ALA A 139 -15.94 -0.36 -14.48
CA ALA A 139 -15.39 0.99 -14.42
C ALA A 139 -16.41 2.07 -14.84
N LYS A 140 -17.24 1.80 -15.84
CA LYS A 140 -18.33 2.70 -16.25
C LYS A 140 -19.39 2.86 -15.16
N ILE A 141 -19.72 1.80 -14.43
CA ILE A 141 -20.66 1.85 -13.31
C ILE A 141 -20.08 2.65 -12.14
N ILE A 142 -18.82 2.42 -11.79
CA ILE A 142 -18.12 3.14 -10.71
C ILE A 142 -18.08 4.64 -11.02
N THR A 143 -17.71 5.03 -12.24
CA THR A 143 -17.62 6.44 -12.63
C THR A 143 -18.97 7.15 -12.74
N ARG A 144 -20.05 6.44 -13.08
CA ARG A 144 -21.41 7.02 -13.07
C ARG A 144 -21.99 7.16 -11.67
N ASN A 145 -21.61 6.25 -10.77
CA ASN A 145 -22.05 6.28 -9.38
C ASN A 145 -20.96 6.88 -8.50
N MET A 146 -20.85 8.22 -8.52
CA MET A 146 -19.99 8.98 -7.59
C MET A 146 -20.19 8.59 -6.12
N ARG A 147 -21.37 8.05 -5.78
CA ARG A 147 -21.68 7.47 -4.47
C ARG A 147 -20.63 6.46 -4.00
N MET A 148 -20.03 5.67 -4.89
CA MET A 148 -19.01 4.68 -4.51
C MET A 148 -17.70 5.31 -4.04
N VAL A 149 -17.37 6.52 -4.51
CA VAL A 149 -16.20 7.29 -4.04
C VAL A 149 -16.54 8.09 -2.78
N ILE A 150 -17.78 8.57 -2.66
CA ILE A 150 -18.22 9.40 -1.54
C ILE A 150 -18.32 8.58 -0.24
N VAL A 151 -18.78 7.32 -0.30
CA VAL A 151 -18.94 6.45 0.88
C VAL A 151 -17.65 6.30 1.71
N PRO A 152 -16.48 5.92 1.14
CA PRO A 152 -15.25 5.81 1.93
C PRO A 152 -14.77 7.16 2.47
N VAL A 153 -15.01 8.28 1.78
CA VAL A 153 -14.67 9.62 2.27
C VAL A 153 -15.51 9.97 3.50
N ILE A 154 -16.81 9.72 3.46
CA ILE A 154 -17.69 9.88 4.62
C ILE A 154 -17.24 8.96 5.76
N GLY A 155 -16.85 7.72 5.46
CA GLY A 155 -16.29 6.78 6.44
C GLY A 155 -15.06 7.35 7.16
N ILE A 156 -14.10 7.90 6.41
CA ILE A 156 -12.91 8.52 7.00
C ILE A 156 -13.29 9.69 7.92
N ILE A 157 -14.22 10.56 7.49
CA ILE A 157 -14.68 11.69 8.31
C ILE A 157 -15.30 11.19 9.61
N ILE A 158 -16.19 10.19 9.55
CA ILE A 158 -16.82 9.60 10.74
C ILE A 158 -15.77 9.01 11.68
N THR A 159 -14.78 8.27 11.15
CA THR A 159 -13.70 7.68 11.95
C THR A 159 -12.85 8.77 12.63
N VAL A 160 -12.52 9.85 11.94
CA VAL A 160 -11.76 10.98 12.50
C VAL A 160 -12.55 11.68 13.62
N VAL A 161 -13.83 11.95 13.40
CA VAL A 161 -14.71 12.56 14.42
C VAL A 161 -14.84 11.65 15.64
N TRP A 162 -15.01 10.34 15.42
CA TRP A 162 -15.08 9.36 16.49
C TRP A 162 -13.80 9.28 17.31
N PHE A 163 -12.64 9.32 16.62
CA PHE A 163 -11.34 9.34 17.28
C PHE A 163 -11.15 10.61 18.11
N ALA A 164 -11.48 11.78 17.56
CA ALA A 164 -11.40 13.06 18.27
C ALA A 164 -12.32 13.08 19.51
N TYR A 165 -13.54 12.55 19.39
CA TYR A 165 -14.46 12.39 20.51
C TYR A 165 -13.89 11.46 21.59
N SER A 166 -13.26 10.36 21.18
CA SER A 166 -12.64 9.40 22.11
C SER A 166 -11.47 10.04 22.87
N VAL A 167 -10.61 10.81 22.20
CA VAL A 167 -9.51 11.55 22.84
C VAL A 167 -10.05 12.61 23.80
N TRP A 168 -11.07 13.38 23.41
CA TRP A 168 -11.71 14.35 24.28
C TRP A 168 -12.25 13.70 25.56
N PHE A 169 -12.94 12.57 25.43
CA PHE A 169 -13.48 11.83 26.57
C PHE A 169 -12.38 11.31 27.51
N LEU A 170 -11.27 10.80 26.96
CA LEU A 170 -10.10 10.39 27.75
C LEU A 170 -9.46 11.56 28.50
N LEU A 171 -9.29 12.71 27.84
CA LEU A 171 -8.76 13.92 28.47
C LEU A 171 -9.68 14.43 29.59
N TRP A 172 -10.99 14.41 29.39
CA TRP A 172 -11.95 14.77 30.42
C TRP A 172 -11.89 13.83 31.63
N LEU A 173 -11.80 12.51 31.40
CA LEU A 173 -11.64 11.53 32.48
C LEU A 173 -10.33 11.73 33.26
N MET A 174 -9.22 12.04 32.58
CA MET A 174 -7.95 12.37 33.24
C MET A 174 -8.05 13.67 34.05
N SER A 175 -8.79 14.67 33.56
CA SER A 175 -8.98 15.96 34.25
C SER A 175 -9.84 15.88 35.51
N CYS A 176 -10.71 14.87 35.64
CA CYS A 176 -11.53 14.67 36.85
C CYS A 176 -10.80 13.91 37.96
N GLY A 177 -9.56 13.48 37.74
CA GLY A 177 -8.74 12.80 38.74
C GLY A 177 -8.05 13.76 39.71
N ASP A 178 -8.81 14.57 40.46
CA ASP A 178 -8.24 15.28 41.62
C ASP A 178 -8.22 14.33 42.82
N THR A 179 -7.01 14.12 43.37
CA THR A 179 -6.83 13.45 44.66
C THR A 179 -7.11 14.46 45.77
N GLU A 180 -8.32 14.41 46.33
CA GLU A 180 -8.62 15.15 47.56
C GLU A 180 -7.63 14.74 48.66
N VAL A 181 -6.78 15.69 49.03
CA VAL A 181 -5.96 15.65 50.23
C VAL A 181 -6.88 16.01 51.40
N GLN A 182 -7.33 15.00 52.14
CA GLN A 182 -7.76 15.14 53.55
C GLN A 182 -6.78 14.40 54.45
#